data_AF-A0A8H7RJQ5-F1
#
_entry.id   AF-A0A8H7RJQ5-F1
#
_cell.length_a   1.000
_cell.length_b   1.000
_cell.length_c   1.000
_cell.angle_alpha   90.00
_cell.angle_beta   90.00
_cell.angle_gamma   90.00
#
_symmetry.space_group_name_H-M   'P 1'
#
loop_
_entity.id
_entity.type
_entity.pdbx_description
1 polymer ?
#
loop_
_entity_poly.entity_id
_entity_poly.type
_entity_poly.pdbx_seq_one_letter_code
_entity_poly.pdbx_strand_id
1 'polypeptide(L)'
;MLKLQQNRSAFIYGAAAVSLAILGSGIAYYIIEDDKQVKRRKEGRKAERAALHLLQQIKVQAQTIQTNFEAVETDIENQASTDKEFKQKQYTLAHSNELLLQLMEKLDAIRPLTVIVGNGADDKEPTEFEKTLVSNIKSKKRNVIETIEGLFRRLDIANVKAKKEAVRREQEAKEKALETARIEKEEAEQKAIAEAEKERIRLENEQKLKEEQAKIAQEEALRRENEEKEQLAKAIIEKQAKDIQLEQDQVAAQEEAVLAALKEVEHDEK
;
A
#
# COMPACT_ATOMS: atom_id res chain seq x y z
N MET A 1 48.52 -98.42 -46.43
CA MET A 1 47.32 -97.68 -46.90
C MET A 1 46.45 -97.13 -45.76
N LEU A 2 46.36 -97.77 -44.58
CA LEU A 2 45.49 -97.31 -43.46
C LEU A 2 45.82 -95.91 -42.87
N LYS A 3 47.10 -95.50 -42.80
CA LYS A 3 47.49 -94.18 -42.24
C LYS A 3 47.04 -92.97 -43.10
N LEU A 4 46.85 -93.14 -44.41
CA LEU A 4 46.41 -92.05 -45.30
C LEU A 4 44.91 -91.76 -45.15
N GLN A 5 44.10 -92.78 -44.87
CA GLN A 5 42.65 -92.63 -44.63
C GLN A 5 42.34 -91.97 -43.28
N GLN A 6 43.11 -92.33 -42.24
CA GLN A 6 42.94 -91.80 -40.89
C GLN A 6 43.28 -90.30 -40.78
N ASN A 7 44.29 -89.84 -41.52
CA ASN A 7 44.63 -88.42 -41.57
C ASN A 7 43.60 -87.62 -42.38
N ARG A 8 43.04 -88.19 -43.45
CA ARG A 8 41.98 -87.52 -44.24
C ARG A 8 40.68 -87.37 -43.44
N SER A 9 40.26 -88.38 -42.69
CA SER A 9 39.07 -88.27 -41.85
C SER A 9 39.26 -87.26 -40.72
N ALA A 10 40.41 -87.23 -40.04
CA ALA A 10 40.71 -86.22 -39.02
C ALA A 10 40.69 -84.79 -39.55
N PHE A 11 41.21 -84.55 -40.77
CA PHE A 11 41.11 -83.24 -41.43
C PHE A 11 39.66 -82.88 -41.82
N ILE A 12 38.86 -83.84 -42.29
CA ILE A 12 37.46 -83.61 -42.66
C ILE A 12 36.60 -83.33 -41.41
N TYR A 13 36.78 -84.09 -40.33
CA TYR A 13 36.08 -83.83 -39.06
C TYR A 13 36.55 -82.54 -38.39
N GLY A 14 37.84 -82.20 -38.47
CA GLY A 14 38.37 -80.92 -38.02
C GLY A 14 37.79 -79.73 -38.82
N ALA A 15 37.72 -79.85 -40.15
CA ALA A 15 37.12 -78.83 -41.01
C ALA A 15 35.60 -78.69 -40.78
N ALA A 16 34.89 -79.81 -40.54
CA ALA A 16 33.46 -79.81 -40.21
C ALA A 16 33.18 -79.15 -38.84
N ALA A 17 34.03 -79.40 -37.84
CA ALA A 17 33.90 -78.77 -36.52
C ALA A 17 34.18 -77.27 -36.55
N VAL A 18 35.20 -76.83 -37.30
CA VAL A 18 35.52 -75.39 -37.47
C VAL A 18 34.42 -74.67 -38.24
N SER A 19 33.86 -75.28 -39.29
CA SER A 19 32.76 -74.68 -40.05
C SER A 19 31.46 -74.61 -39.23
N LEU A 20 31.14 -75.62 -38.41
CA LEU A 20 30.03 -75.55 -37.44
C LEU A 20 30.25 -74.49 -36.37
N ALA A 21 31.47 -74.32 -35.86
CA ALA A 21 31.79 -73.29 -34.88
C ALA A 21 31.67 -71.88 -35.48
N ILE A 22 32.15 -71.67 -36.71
CA ILE A 22 32.01 -70.39 -37.42
C ILE A 22 30.53 -70.09 -37.72
N LEU A 23 29.78 -71.04 -38.26
CA LEU A 23 28.34 -70.85 -38.53
C LEU A 23 27.53 -70.65 -37.24
N GLY A 24 27.81 -71.40 -36.19
CA GLY A 24 27.17 -71.26 -34.89
C GLY A 24 27.47 -69.92 -34.22
N SER A 25 28.72 -69.45 -34.27
CA SER A 25 29.12 -68.14 -33.76
C SER A 25 28.51 -66.98 -34.55
N GLY A 26 28.40 -67.11 -35.88
CA GLY A 26 27.72 -66.14 -36.74
C GLY A 26 26.22 -66.02 -36.43
N ILE A 27 25.51 -67.15 -36.31
CA ILE A 27 24.08 -67.16 -35.94
C ILE A 27 23.86 -66.57 -34.54
N ALA A 28 24.70 -66.93 -33.57
CA ALA A 28 24.63 -66.37 -32.22
C ALA A 28 24.89 -64.85 -32.21
N TYR A 29 25.85 -64.38 -33.00
CA TYR A 29 26.12 -62.95 -33.17
C TYR A 29 24.91 -62.21 -33.77
N TYR A 30 24.30 -62.74 -34.83
CA TYR A 30 23.10 -62.15 -35.43
C TYR A 30 21.93 -62.08 -34.45
N ILE A 31 21.70 -63.11 -33.65
CA ILE A 31 20.63 -63.12 -32.63
C ILE A 31 20.90 -62.07 -31.55
N ILE A 32 22.15 -61.91 -31.11
CA ILE A 32 22.53 -60.90 -30.10
C ILE A 32 22.39 -59.48 -30.66
N GLU A 33 22.77 -59.26 -31.93
CA GLU A 33 22.62 -57.96 -32.60
C GLU A 33 21.13 -57.58 -32.76
N ASP A 34 20.27 -58.54 -33.14
CA ASP A 34 18.84 -58.32 -33.28
C ASP A 34 18.17 -58.03 -31.93
N ASP A 35 18.51 -58.78 -30.86
CA ASP A 35 18.01 -58.51 -29.51
C ASP A 35 18.46 -57.13 -28.99
N LYS A 36 19.69 -56.69 -29.30
CA LYS A 36 20.16 -55.33 -29.00
C LYS A 36 19.36 -54.27 -29.75
N GLN A 37 19.06 -54.47 -31.03
CA GLN A 37 18.24 -53.54 -31.81
C GLN A 37 16.80 -53.46 -31.29
N VAL A 38 16.20 -54.60 -30.94
CA VAL A 38 14.85 -54.66 -30.37
C VAL A 38 14.80 -53.95 -29.02
N LYS A 39 15.80 -54.17 -28.14
CA LYS A 39 15.91 -53.45 -26.86
C LYS A 39 16.05 -51.94 -27.07
N ARG A 40 16.95 -51.50 -27.96
CA ARG A 40 17.14 -50.09 -28.32
C ARG A 40 15.86 -49.45 -28.85
N ARG A 41 15.09 -50.15 -29.71
CA ARG A 41 13.79 -49.66 -30.19
C ARG A 41 12.76 -49.54 -29.08
N LYS A 42 12.67 -50.52 -28.18
CA LYS A 42 11.75 -50.49 -27.03
C LYS A 42 12.09 -49.35 -26.06
N GLU A 43 13.37 -49.17 -25.75
CA GLU A 43 13.87 -48.09 -24.91
C GLU A 43 13.62 -46.72 -25.55
N GLY A 44 13.94 -46.56 -26.83
CA GLY A 44 13.65 -45.35 -27.59
C GLY A 44 12.15 -44.99 -27.60
N ARG A 45 11.26 -45.98 -27.81
CA ARG A 45 9.80 -45.76 -27.71
C ARG A 45 9.36 -45.38 -26.31
N LYS A 46 9.93 -45.99 -25.27
CA LYS A 46 9.60 -45.67 -23.88
C LYS A 46 10.04 -44.24 -23.54
N ALA A 47 11.25 -43.86 -23.94
CA ALA A 47 11.79 -42.52 -23.78
C ALA A 47 10.98 -41.48 -24.58
N GLU A 48 10.59 -41.80 -25.82
CA GLU A 48 9.69 -40.96 -26.62
C GLU A 48 8.36 -40.71 -25.89
N ARG A 49 7.70 -41.77 -25.42
CA ARG A 49 6.42 -41.64 -24.71
C ARG A 49 6.57 -40.82 -23.44
N ALA A 50 7.64 -41.02 -22.68
CA ALA A 50 7.92 -40.23 -21.48
C ALA A 50 8.13 -38.75 -21.81
N ALA A 51 8.92 -38.43 -22.84
CA ALA A 51 9.15 -37.06 -23.30
C ALA A 51 7.87 -36.39 -23.80
N LEU A 52 7.07 -37.10 -24.61
CA LEU A 52 5.79 -36.59 -25.09
C LEU A 52 4.80 -36.38 -23.95
N HIS A 53 4.81 -37.25 -22.93
CA HIS A 53 3.99 -37.06 -21.74
C HIS A 53 4.39 -35.81 -20.97
N LEU A 54 5.69 -35.57 -20.77
CA LEU A 54 6.20 -34.34 -20.15
C LEU A 54 5.81 -33.10 -20.95
N LEU A 55 5.95 -33.13 -22.28
CA LEU A 55 5.51 -32.03 -23.15
C LEU A 55 4.01 -31.76 -23.03
N GLN A 56 3.19 -32.82 -22.94
CA GLN A 56 1.77 -32.68 -22.73
C GLN A 56 1.45 -32.08 -21.35
N GLN A 57 2.13 -32.51 -20.30
CA GLN A 57 1.97 -31.92 -18.96
C GLN A 57 2.32 -30.43 -18.95
N ILE A 58 3.44 -30.04 -19.57
CA ILE A 58 3.85 -28.63 -19.71
C ILE A 58 2.77 -27.84 -20.47
N LYS A 59 2.23 -28.41 -21.56
CA LYS A 59 1.15 -27.78 -22.32
C LYS A 59 -0.10 -27.55 -21.45
N VAL A 60 -0.50 -28.55 -20.66
CA VAL A 60 -1.64 -28.40 -19.74
C VAL A 60 -1.36 -27.32 -18.69
N GLN A 61 -0.15 -27.30 -18.12
CA GLN A 61 0.26 -26.25 -17.16
C GLN A 61 0.20 -24.85 -17.79
N ALA A 62 0.67 -24.70 -19.04
CA ALA A 62 0.58 -23.44 -19.78
C ALA A 62 -0.88 -22.99 -19.98
N GLN A 63 -1.79 -23.92 -20.27
CA GLN A 63 -3.23 -23.64 -20.39
C GLN A 63 -3.84 -23.23 -19.04
N THR A 64 -3.46 -23.87 -17.94
CA THR A 64 -3.90 -23.46 -16.59
C THR A 64 -3.40 -22.05 -16.24
N ILE A 65 -2.15 -21.74 -16.57
CA ILE A 65 -1.61 -20.39 -16.37
C ILE A 65 -2.40 -19.38 -17.21
N GLN A 66 -2.68 -19.70 -18.48
CA GLN A 66 -3.52 -18.86 -19.34
C GLN A 66 -4.87 -18.54 -18.67
N THR A 67 -5.60 -19.55 -18.20
CA THR A 67 -6.91 -19.33 -17.57
C THR A 67 -6.82 -18.45 -16.32
N ASN A 68 -5.70 -18.50 -15.59
CA ASN A 68 -5.51 -17.70 -14.37
C ASN A 68 -5.34 -16.21 -14.67
N PHE A 69 -4.61 -15.85 -15.73
CA PHE A 69 -4.36 -14.43 -16.05
C PHE A 69 -5.35 -13.85 -17.07
N GLU A 70 -6.12 -14.67 -17.78
CA GLU A 70 -7.10 -14.22 -18.78
C GLU A 70 -8.19 -13.31 -18.19
N ALA A 71 -8.68 -13.61 -16.99
CA ALA A 71 -9.61 -12.75 -16.27
C ALA A 71 -8.97 -11.40 -15.88
N VAL A 72 -7.67 -11.39 -15.62
CA VAL A 72 -6.94 -10.16 -15.30
C VAL A 72 -6.68 -9.34 -16.56
N GLU A 73 -6.35 -9.99 -17.69
CA GLU A 73 -6.06 -9.34 -18.97
C GLU A 73 -7.21 -8.44 -19.45
N THR A 74 -8.46 -8.88 -19.23
CA THR A 74 -9.66 -8.13 -19.63
C THR A 74 -10.06 -7.05 -18.63
N ASP A 75 -9.74 -7.22 -17.34
CA ASP A 75 -10.23 -6.37 -16.25
C ASP A 75 -9.14 -5.47 -15.63
N ILE A 76 -7.92 -5.45 -16.19
CA ILE A 76 -6.78 -4.72 -15.61
C ILE A 76 -6.97 -3.19 -15.60
N GLU A 77 -7.72 -2.64 -16.56
CA GLU A 77 -8.02 -1.21 -16.71
C GLU A 77 -9.31 -0.79 -15.97
N ASN A 78 -9.95 -1.70 -15.25
CA ASN A 78 -11.22 -1.41 -14.58
C ASN A 78 -11.02 -0.46 -13.39
N GLN A 79 -11.56 0.75 -13.55
CA GLN A 79 -11.43 1.85 -12.60
C GLN A 79 -12.23 1.64 -11.31
N ALA A 80 -13.26 0.79 -11.35
CA ALA A 80 -14.06 0.47 -10.16
C ALA A 80 -13.33 -0.43 -9.17
N SER A 81 -12.20 -1.04 -9.58
CA SER A 81 -11.45 -1.94 -8.70
C SER A 81 -10.67 -1.19 -7.62
N THR A 82 -10.74 -1.69 -6.39
CA THR A 82 -10.01 -1.15 -5.24
C THR A 82 -8.50 -1.25 -5.44
N ASP A 83 -7.71 -0.46 -4.70
CA ASP A 83 -6.24 -0.53 -4.75
C ASP A 83 -5.71 -1.94 -4.40
N LYS A 84 -6.37 -2.63 -3.47
CA LYS A 84 -6.06 -4.01 -3.08
C LYS A 84 -6.27 -4.98 -4.24
N GLU A 85 -7.41 -4.90 -4.92
CA GLU A 85 -7.71 -5.75 -6.07
C GLU A 85 -6.75 -5.48 -7.23
N PHE A 86 -6.43 -4.21 -7.47
CA PHE A 86 -5.47 -3.83 -8.50
C PHE A 86 -4.06 -4.39 -8.22
N LYS A 87 -3.59 -4.30 -6.97
CA LYS A 87 -2.33 -4.94 -6.55
C LYS A 87 -2.38 -6.47 -6.70
N GLN A 88 -3.51 -7.09 -6.39
CA GLN A 88 -3.69 -8.53 -6.60
C GLN A 88 -3.62 -8.89 -8.10
N LYS A 89 -4.22 -8.10 -8.98
CA LYS A 89 -4.11 -8.27 -10.43
C LYS A 89 -2.66 -8.16 -10.90
N GLN A 90 -1.91 -7.16 -10.43
CA GLN A 90 -0.48 -7.03 -10.73
C GLN A 90 0.33 -8.24 -10.25
N TYR A 91 0.06 -8.71 -9.02
CA TYR A 91 0.68 -9.91 -8.49
C TYR A 91 0.38 -11.13 -9.37
N THR A 92 -0.86 -11.33 -9.79
CA THR A 92 -1.25 -12.45 -10.68
C THR A 92 -0.52 -12.40 -12.02
N LEU A 93 -0.36 -11.22 -12.62
CA LEU A 93 0.40 -11.06 -13.88
C LEU A 93 1.88 -11.40 -13.68
N ALA A 94 2.51 -10.87 -12.62
CA ALA A 94 3.90 -11.13 -12.30
C ALA A 94 4.15 -12.62 -11.98
N HIS A 95 3.26 -13.22 -11.18
CA HIS A 95 3.33 -14.64 -10.84
C HIS A 95 3.15 -15.54 -12.06
N SER A 96 2.21 -15.21 -12.96
CA SER A 96 2.01 -15.95 -14.21
C SER A 96 3.24 -15.87 -15.12
N ASN A 97 3.90 -14.71 -15.18
CA ASN A 97 5.14 -14.54 -15.95
C ASN A 97 6.26 -15.46 -15.44
N GLU A 98 6.45 -15.51 -14.12
CA GLU A 98 7.42 -16.40 -13.48
C GLU A 98 7.12 -17.88 -13.77
N LEU A 99 5.86 -18.29 -13.65
CA LEU A 99 5.47 -19.68 -13.94
C LEU A 99 5.74 -20.06 -15.40
N LEU A 100 5.50 -19.16 -16.36
CA LEU A 100 5.83 -19.42 -17.76
C LEU A 100 7.34 -19.53 -18.00
N LEU A 101 8.16 -18.72 -17.31
CA LEU A 101 9.62 -18.83 -17.38
C LEU A 101 10.09 -20.20 -16.89
N GLN A 102 9.57 -20.67 -15.76
CA GLN A 102 9.85 -22.02 -15.25
C GLN A 102 9.41 -23.12 -16.22
N LEU A 103 8.31 -22.94 -16.97
CA LEU A 103 7.92 -23.89 -18.03
C LEU A 103 8.92 -23.89 -19.19
N MET A 104 9.45 -22.72 -19.57
CA MET A 104 10.49 -22.63 -20.60
C MET A 104 11.79 -23.31 -20.17
N GLU A 105 12.21 -23.17 -18.91
CA GLU A 105 13.36 -23.88 -18.36
C GLU A 105 13.16 -25.40 -18.39
N LYS A 106 11.97 -25.88 -17.98
CA LYS A 106 11.61 -27.31 -18.08
C LYS A 106 11.61 -27.80 -19.53
N LEU A 107 11.16 -26.98 -20.47
CA LEU A 107 11.25 -27.31 -21.90
C LEU A 107 12.70 -27.40 -22.35
N ASP A 108 13.58 -26.48 -21.94
CA ASP A 108 14.98 -26.51 -22.34
C ASP A 108 15.71 -27.77 -21.85
N ALA A 109 15.37 -28.23 -20.63
CA ALA A 109 15.87 -29.50 -20.09
C ALA A 109 15.51 -30.73 -20.96
N ILE A 110 14.40 -30.68 -21.72
CA ILE A 110 14.05 -31.75 -22.68
C ILE A 110 14.95 -31.63 -23.91
N ARG A 111 16.04 -32.40 -23.93
CA ARG A 111 16.96 -32.52 -25.07
C ARG A 111 16.62 -33.75 -25.91
N PRO A 112 15.91 -33.61 -27.04
CA PRO A 112 15.29 -34.75 -27.72
C PRO A 112 16.30 -35.84 -28.15
N LEU A 113 17.47 -35.44 -28.62
CA LEU A 113 18.53 -36.38 -29.02
C LEU A 113 19.05 -37.16 -27.82
N THR A 114 19.42 -36.46 -26.75
CA THR A 114 19.91 -37.03 -25.49
C THR A 114 18.88 -37.95 -24.83
N VAL A 115 17.59 -37.61 -24.91
CA VAL A 115 16.52 -38.43 -24.34
C VAL A 115 16.39 -39.77 -25.07
N ILE A 116 16.58 -39.80 -26.39
CA ILE A 116 16.42 -41.01 -27.20
C ILE A 116 17.70 -41.85 -27.26
N VAL A 117 18.86 -41.21 -27.42
CA VAL A 117 20.16 -41.88 -27.64
C VAL A 117 20.96 -42.02 -26.33
N GLY A 118 20.61 -41.27 -25.29
CA GLY A 118 21.35 -41.21 -24.02
C GLY A 118 22.55 -40.26 -24.06
N ASN A 119 23.20 -40.08 -22.89
CA ASN A 119 24.43 -39.28 -22.76
C ASN A 119 25.68 -39.97 -23.34
N GLY A 120 25.58 -41.24 -23.75
CA GLY A 120 26.70 -42.03 -24.28
C GLY A 120 26.73 -42.10 -25.81
N ALA A 121 26.29 -41.04 -26.50
CA ALA A 121 26.21 -40.97 -27.96
C ALA A 121 27.56 -40.81 -28.66
N ASP A 122 28.69 -40.87 -27.93
CA ASP A 122 29.99 -40.47 -28.46
C ASP A 122 30.57 -41.43 -29.52
N ASP A 123 30.06 -42.65 -29.67
CA ASP A 123 30.64 -43.63 -30.62
C ASP A 123 29.65 -44.26 -31.63
N LYS A 124 28.35 -43.93 -31.61
CA LYS A 124 27.38 -44.52 -32.56
C LYS A 124 26.39 -43.50 -33.10
N GLU A 125 26.34 -43.38 -34.42
CA GLU A 125 25.34 -42.56 -35.10
C GLU A 125 23.91 -43.00 -34.75
N PRO A 126 22.98 -42.04 -34.57
CA PRO A 126 21.57 -42.33 -34.39
C PRO A 126 21.02 -43.09 -35.59
N THR A 127 20.28 -44.16 -35.33
CA THR A 127 19.56 -44.91 -36.36
C THR A 127 18.45 -44.06 -36.97
N GLU A 128 18.03 -44.36 -38.21
CA GLU A 128 16.90 -43.66 -38.86
C GLU A 128 15.61 -43.70 -38.02
N PHE A 129 15.40 -44.80 -37.30
CA PHE A 129 14.31 -44.94 -36.35
C PHE A 129 14.40 -43.88 -35.24
N GLU A 130 15.56 -43.74 -34.58
CA GLU A 130 15.76 -42.75 -33.51
C GLU A 130 15.69 -41.32 -34.05
N LYS A 131 16.23 -41.05 -35.24
CA LYS A 131 16.08 -39.74 -35.90
C LYS A 131 14.61 -39.37 -36.07
N THR A 132 13.77 -40.34 -36.43
CA THR A 132 12.33 -40.15 -36.55
C THR A 132 11.69 -39.82 -35.19
N LEU A 133 12.06 -40.53 -34.12
CA LEU A 133 11.55 -40.25 -32.77
C LEU A 133 11.96 -38.85 -32.28
N VAL A 134 13.23 -38.49 -32.48
CA VAL A 134 13.79 -37.18 -32.16
C VAL A 134 13.05 -36.07 -32.90
N SER A 135 12.77 -36.27 -34.20
CA SER A 135 12.03 -35.31 -35.01
C SER A 135 10.59 -35.09 -34.50
N ASN A 136 9.91 -36.17 -34.12
CA ASN A 136 8.56 -36.08 -33.53
C ASN A 136 8.55 -35.26 -32.23
N ILE A 137 9.48 -35.54 -31.31
CA ILE A 137 9.62 -34.79 -30.06
C ILE A 137 9.97 -33.32 -30.35
N LYS A 138 10.88 -33.03 -31.29
CA LYS A 138 11.24 -31.66 -31.69
C LYS A 138 10.03 -30.89 -32.21
N SER A 139 9.24 -31.48 -33.10
CA SER A 139 8.03 -30.86 -33.65
C SER A 139 7.03 -30.52 -32.54
N LYS A 140 6.76 -31.47 -31.63
CA LYS A 140 5.85 -31.24 -30.50
C LYS A 140 6.40 -30.19 -29.53
N LYS A 141 7.70 -30.22 -29.22
CA LYS A 141 8.37 -29.23 -28.36
C LYS A 141 8.23 -27.83 -28.96
N ARG A 142 8.45 -27.66 -30.26
CA ARG A 142 8.29 -26.39 -30.96
C ARG A 142 6.88 -25.81 -30.81
N ASN A 143 5.85 -26.62 -31.01
CA ASN A 143 4.46 -26.17 -30.87
C ASN A 143 4.14 -25.70 -29.44
N VAL A 144 4.71 -26.36 -28.42
CA VAL A 144 4.53 -25.94 -27.02
C VAL A 144 5.27 -24.63 -26.75
N ILE A 145 6.49 -24.46 -27.28
CA ILE A 145 7.24 -23.20 -27.20
C ILE A 145 6.42 -22.06 -27.82
N GLU A 146 5.93 -22.23 -29.04
CA GLU A 146 5.13 -21.21 -29.73
C GLU A 146 3.86 -20.84 -28.94
N THR A 147 3.24 -21.82 -28.26
CA THR A 147 2.09 -21.58 -27.37
C THR A 147 2.51 -20.69 -26.19
N ILE A 148 3.60 -21.03 -25.50
CA ILE A 148 4.09 -20.28 -24.34
C ILE A 148 4.56 -18.87 -24.74
N GLU A 149 5.28 -18.72 -25.86
CA GLU A 149 5.67 -17.43 -26.42
C GLU A 149 4.44 -16.56 -26.80
N GLY A 150 3.37 -17.19 -27.27
CA GLY A 150 2.07 -16.52 -27.43
C GLY A 150 1.53 -15.96 -26.11
N LEU A 151 1.63 -16.73 -25.02
CA LEU A 151 1.19 -16.29 -23.69
C LEU A 151 2.07 -15.17 -23.12
N PHE A 152 3.39 -15.22 -23.29
CA PHE A 152 4.29 -14.13 -22.90
C PHE A 152 3.90 -12.82 -23.58
N ARG A 153 3.65 -12.83 -24.90
CA ARG A 153 3.22 -11.63 -25.63
C ARG A 153 1.92 -11.03 -25.07
N ARG A 154 0.94 -11.88 -24.71
CA ARG A 154 -0.30 -11.43 -24.06
C ARG A 154 -0.04 -10.82 -22.69
N LEU A 155 0.81 -11.48 -21.87
CA LEU A 155 1.21 -10.95 -20.57
C LEU A 155 1.96 -9.62 -20.67
N ASP A 156 2.84 -9.45 -21.66
CA ASP A 156 3.55 -8.18 -21.89
C ASP A 156 2.57 -7.04 -22.18
N ILE A 157 1.56 -7.29 -23.03
CA ILE A 157 0.50 -6.32 -23.30
C ILE A 157 -0.27 -5.99 -22.02
N ALA A 158 -0.68 -7.01 -21.26
CA ALA A 158 -1.40 -6.82 -19.99
C ALA A 158 -0.54 -6.06 -18.95
N ASN A 159 0.76 -6.33 -18.88
CA ASN A 159 1.71 -5.64 -18.01
C ASN A 159 1.89 -4.17 -18.41
N VAL A 160 1.92 -3.86 -19.71
CA VAL A 160 1.96 -2.47 -20.18
C VAL A 160 0.69 -1.72 -19.75
N LYS A 161 -0.49 -2.36 -19.88
CA LYS A 161 -1.76 -1.78 -19.40
C LYS A 161 -1.75 -1.58 -17.88
N ALA A 162 -1.31 -2.59 -17.12
CA ALA A 162 -1.18 -2.51 -15.67
C ALA A 162 -0.27 -1.36 -15.23
N LYS A 163 0.86 -1.14 -15.93
CA LYS A 163 1.77 -0.02 -15.64
C LYS A 163 1.12 1.34 -15.91
N LYS A 164 0.41 1.48 -17.03
CA LYS A 164 -0.32 2.72 -17.34
C LYS A 164 -1.38 3.04 -16.29
N GLU A 165 -2.16 2.03 -15.90
CA GLU A 165 -3.18 2.18 -14.87
C GLU A 165 -2.58 2.49 -13.49
N ALA A 166 -1.42 1.91 -13.16
CA ALA A 166 -0.71 2.23 -11.92
C ALA A 166 -0.29 3.70 -11.86
N VAL A 167 0.27 4.23 -12.96
CA VAL A 167 0.64 5.65 -13.06
C VAL A 167 -0.58 6.54 -12.92
N ARG A 168 -1.70 6.19 -13.57
CA ARG A 168 -2.95 6.95 -13.46
C ARG A 168 -3.47 6.99 -12.02
N ARG A 169 -3.52 5.85 -11.34
CA ARG A 169 -3.93 5.77 -9.92
C ARG A 169 -3.00 6.56 -8.99
N GLU A 170 -1.70 6.57 -9.27
CA GLU A 170 -0.74 7.38 -8.51
C GLU A 170 -0.99 8.88 -8.71
N GLN A 171 -1.29 9.31 -9.94
CA GLN A 171 -1.66 10.70 -10.24
C GLN A 171 -2.95 11.10 -9.53
N GLU A 172 -4.00 10.28 -9.62
CA GLU A 172 -5.28 10.52 -8.93
C GLU A 172 -5.12 10.57 -7.40
N ALA A 173 -4.25 9.71 -6.83
CA ALA A 173 -3.94 9.74 -5.41
C ALA A 173 -3.20 11.02 -4.99
N LYS A 174 -2.25 11.49 -5.82
CA LYS A 174 -1.53 12.77 -5.58
C LYS A 174 -2.46 13.97 -5.69
N GLU A 175 -3.35 13.99 -6.68
CA GLU A 175 -4.33 15.06 -6.86
C GLU A 175 -5.30 15.12 -5.68
N LYS A 176 -5.84 13.98 -5.25
CA LYS A 176 -6.70 13.91 -4.06
C LYS A 176 -5.97 14.36 -2.81
N ALA A 177 -4.73 13.92 -2.60
CA ALA A 177 -3.94 14.34 -1.44
C ALA A 177 -3.65 15.85 -1.43
N LEU A 178 -3.43 16.44 -2.62
CA LEU A 178 -3.26 17.89 -2.75
C LEU A 178 -4.57 18.62 -2.44
N GLU A 179 -5.70 18.13 -2.94
CA GLU A 179 -7.02 18.70 -2.67
C GLU A 179 -7.37 18.65 -1.18
N THR A 180 -7.19 17.49 -0.53
CA THR A 180 -7.42 17.38 0.92
C THR A 180 -6.50 18.31 1.71
N ALA A 181 -5.22 18.43 1.32
CA ALA A 181 -4.30 19.36 1.98
C ALA A 181 -4.70 20.84 1.79
N ARG A 182 -5.32 21.20 0.66
CA ARG A 182 -5.86 22.56 0.44
C ARG A 182 -7.07 22.82 1.34
N ILE A 183 -7.99 21.87 1.40
CA ILE A 183 -9.18 21.95 2.28
C ILE A 183 -8.74 22.07 3.74
N GLU A 184 -7.82 21.22 4.20
CA GLU A 184 -7.30 21.27 5.58
C GLU A 184 -6.63 22.63 5.89
N LYS A 185 -5.91 23.21 4.93
CA LYS A 185 -5.30 24.53 5.09
C LYS A 185 -6.34 25.64 5.16
N GLU A 186 -7.37 25.60 4.30
CA GLU A 186 -8.47 26.57 4.31
C GLU A 186 -9.28 26.47 5.62
N GLU A 187 -9.58 25.25 6.09
CA GLU A 187 -10.24 25.03 7.37
C GLU A 187 -9.40 25.53 8.55
N ALA A 188 -8.08 25.31 8.52
CA ALA A 188 -7.17 25.81 9.55
C ALA A 188 -7.11 27.35 9.55
N GLU A 189 -7.11 27.98 8.38
CA GLU A 189 -7.11 29.44 8.25
C GLU A 189 -8.43 30.05 8.75
N GLN A 190 -9.57 29.47 8.37
CA GLN A 190 -10.87 29.91 8.87
C GLN A 190 -10.97 29.76 10.39
N LYS A 191 -10.45 28.67 10.94
CA LYS A 191 -10.42 28.45 12.39
C LYS A 191 -9.54 29.48 13.10
N ALA A 192 -8.38 29.81 12.53
CA ALA A 192 -7.48 30.84 13.08
C ALA A 192 -8.12 32.23 13.05
N ILE A 193 -8.83 32.58 11.97
CA ILE A 193 -9.58 33.85 11.87
C ILE A 193 -10.69 33.91 12.92
N ALA A 194 -11.47 32.83 13.06
CA ALA A 194 -12.55 32.77 14.05
C ALA A 194 -12.04 32.84 15.50
N GLU A 195 -10.87 32.25 15.78
CA GLU A 195 -10.23 32.33 17.09
C GLU A 195 -9.70 33.75 17.39
N ALA A 196 -9.04 34.39 16.41
CA ALA A 196 -8.59 35.77 16.52
C ALA A 196 -9.75 36.76 16.70
N GLU A 197 -10.88 36.54 16.03
CA GLU A 197 -12.09 37.35 16.20
C GLU A 197 -12.70 37.19 17.60
N LYS A 198 -12.80 35.95 18.10
CA LYS A 198 -13.24 35.69 19.48
C LYS A 198 -12.34 36.38 20.50
N GLU A 199 -11.03 36.36 20.27
CA GLU A 199 -10.08 37.03 21.16
C GLU A 199 -10.23 38.55 21.12
N ARG A 200 -10.44 39.14 19.93
CA ARG A 200 -10.75 40.58 19.80
C ARG A 200 -12.02 40.98 20.53
N ILE A 201 -13.11 40.21 20.38
CA ILE A 201 -14.37 40.47 21.07
C ILE A 201 -14.19 40.37 22.59
N ARG A 202 -13.40 39.40 23.07
CA ARG A 202 -13.09 39.25 24.49
C ARG A 202 -12.35 40.47 25.03
N LEU A 203 -11.32 40.92 24.33
CA LEU A 203 -10.55 42.12 24.71
C LEU A 203 -11.40 43.38 24.69
N GLU A 204 -12.26 43.55 23.68
CA GLU A 204 -13.19 44.68 23.60
C GLU A 204 -14.19 44.68 24.77
N ASN A 205 -14.73 43.52 25.11
CA ASN A 205 -15.63 43.37 26.28
C ASN A 205 -14.90 43.65 27.59
N GLU A 206 -13.65 43.18 27.75
CA GLU A 206 -12.82 43.50 28.92
C GLU A 206 -12.52 45.01 29.02
N GLN A 207 -12.30 45.69 27.90
CA GLN A 207 -12.12 47.15 27.86
C GLN A 207 -13.40 47.89 28.24
N LYS A 208 -14.55 47.53 27.65
CA LYS A 208 -15.85 48.13 27.99
C LYS A 208 -16.18 47.95 29.47
N LEU A 209 -15.90 46.78 30.04
CA LEU A 209 -16.09 46.53 31.47
C LEU A 209 -15.22 47.47 32.33
N LYS A 210 -13.96 47.69 31.95
CA LYS A 210 -13.06 48.63 32.65
C LYS A 210 -13.53 50.08 32.51
N GLU A 211 -14.00 50.48 31.33
CA GLU A 211 -14.56 51.82 31.10
C GLU A 211 -15.83 52.05 31.91
N GLU A 212 -16.74 51.08 31.98
CA GLU A 212 -17.93 51.16 32.83
C GLU A 212 -17.57 51.23 34.31
N GLN A 213 -16.64 50.41 34.79
CA GLN A 213 -16.14 50.49 36.17
C GLN A 213 -15.51 51.85 36.46
N ALA A 214 -14.75 52.42 35.51
CA ALA A 214 -14.15 53.74 35.66
C ALA A 214 -15.22 54.85 35.69
N LYS A 215 -16.27 54.75 34.87
CA LYS A 215 -17.42 55.68 34.91
C LYS A 215 -18.16 55.61 36.25
N ILE A 216 -18.44 54.40 36.73
CA ILE A 216 -19.09 54.20 38.04
C ILE A 216 -18.21 54.79 39.15
N ALA A 217 -16.90 54.55 39.13
CA ALA A 217 -15.98 55.11 40.11
C ALA A 217 -15.91 56.65 40.05
N GLN A 218 -15.93 57.24 38.85
CA GLN A 218 -16.01 58.70 38.68
C GLN A 218 -17.33 59.27 39.18
N GLU A 219 -18.46 58.61 38.88
CA GLU A 219 -19.79 59.03 39.33
C GLU A 219 -19.91 58.93 40.87
N GLU A 220 -19.37 57.86 41.47
CA GLU A 220 -19.33 57.70 42.92
C GLU A 220 -18.43 58.75 43.57
N ALA A 221 -17.26 59.05 42.99
CA ALA A 221 -16.37 60.11 43.48
C ALA A 221 -17.04 61.49 43.43
N LEU A 222 -17.75 61.79 42.34
CA LEU A 222 -18.52 63.03 42.21
C LEU A 222 -19.67 63.09 43.23
N ARG A 223 -20.34 61.95 43.48
CA ARG A 223 -21.35 61.84 44.53
C ARG A 223 -20.77 62.14 45.90
N ARG A 224 -19.61 61.56 46.25
CA ARG A 224 -18.93 61.83 47.51
C ARG A 224 -18.54 63.31 47.64
N GLU A 225 -18.02 63.93 46.58
CA GLU A 225 -17.69 65.36 46.59
C GLU A 225 -18.94 66.24 46.80
N ASN A 226 -20.07 65.88 46.17
CA ASN A 226 -21.33 66.59 46.36
C ASN A 226 -21.91 66.37 47.77
N GLU A 227 -21.83 65.16 48.31
CA GLU A 227 -22.22 64.85 49.70
C GLU A 227 -21.34 65.61 50.70
N GLU A 228 -20.03 65.70 50.48
CA GLU A 228 -19.11 66.52 51.28
C GLU A 228 -19.47 68.00 51.20
N LYS A 229 -19.78 68.53 50.01
CA LYS A 229 -20.25 69.91 49.83
C LYS A 229 -21.58 70.16 50.53
N GLU A 230 -22.53 69.23 50.49
CA GLU A 230 -23.79 69.32 51.20
C GLU A 230 -23.60 69.25 52.72
N GLN A 231 -22.70 68.39 53.21
CA GLN A 231 -22.36 68.33 54.63
C GLN A 231 -21.68 69.62 55.10
N LEU A 232 -20.77 70.18 54.31
CA LEU A 232 -20.16 71.49 54.58
C LEU A 232 -21.20 72.60 54.56
N ALA A 233 -22.13 72.62 53.61
CA ALA A 233 -23.23 73.58 53.56
C ALA A 233 -24.15 73.46 54.79
N LYS A 234 -24.52 72.24 55.19
CA LYS A 234 -25.27 71.99 56.42
C LYS A 234 -24.52 72.45 57.66
N ALA A 235 -23.20 72.20 57.74
CA ALA A 235 -22.37 72.66 58.84
C ALA A 235 -22.25 74.19 58.90
N ILE A 236 -22.20 74.87 57.74
CA ILE A 236 -22.23 76.34 57.67
C ILE A 236 -23.58 76.87 58.14
N ILE A 237 -24.69 76.29 57.69
CA ILE A 237 -26.04 76.67 58.13
C ILE A 237 -26.21 76.42 59.63
N GLU A 238 -25.73 75.29 60.15
CA GLU A 238 -25.79 74.97 61.59
C GLU A 238 -24.94 75.94 62.41
N LYS A 239 -23.76 76.32 61.89
CA LYS A 239 -22.91 77.32 62.53
C LYS A 239 -23.58 78.70 62.53
N GLN A 240 -24.16 79.12 61.41
CA GLN A 240 -24.93 80.36 61.32
C GLN A 240 -26.16 80.33 62.24
N ALA A 241 -26.87 79.20 62.33
CA ALA A 241 -27.98 79.03 63.25
C ALA A 241 -27.53 79.11 64.72
N LYS A 242 -26.39 78.51 65.07
CA LYS A 242 -25.78 78.63 66.40
C LYS A 242 -25.35 80.07 66.71
N ASP A 243 -24.76 80.77 65.74
CA ASP A 243 -24.37 82.16 65.88
C ASP A 243 -25.61 83.07 66.08
N ILE A 244 -26.71 82.82 65.34
CA ILE A 244 -28.01 83.50 65.53
C ILE A 244 -28.63 83.17 66.89
N GLN A 245 -28.54 81.92 67.36
CA GLN A 245 -29.02 81.52 68.68
C GLN A 245 -28.24 82.26 69.79
N LEU A 246 -26.93 82.41 69.61
CA LEU A 246 -26.05 83.11 70.55
C LEU A 246 -26.31 84.63 70.56
N GLU A 247 -26.63 85.23 69.41
CA GLU A 247 -27.12 86.61 69.33
C GLU A 247 -28.49 86.76 70.00
N GLN A 248 -29.41 85.81 69.81
CA GLN A 248 -30.71 85.81 70.48
C GLN A 248 -30.59 85.65 72.00
N ASP A 249 -29.67 84.80 72.48
CA ASP A 249 -29.38 84.61 73.90
C ASP A 249 -28.73 85.87 74.51
N GLN A 250 -27.90 86.59 73.75
CA GLN A 250 -27.32 87.88 74.18
C GLN A 250 -28.36 89.02 74.19
N VAL A 251 -29.29 89.04 73.23
CA VAL A 251 -30.40 90.00 73.19
C VAL A 251 -31.40 89.70 74.31
N ALA A 252 -31.71 88.44 74.58
CA ALA A 252 -32.55 88.05 75.72
C ALA A 252 -31.91 88.43 77.06
N ALA A 253 -30.59 88.25 77.20
CA ALA A 253 -29.85 88.70 78.39
C ALA A 253 -29.81 90.24 78.52
N GLN A 254 -29.79 90.98 77.41
CA GLN A 254 -29.94 92.44 77.41
C GLN A 254 -31.37 92.89 77.75
N GLU A 255 -32.39 92.22 77.22
CA GLU A 255 -33.79 92.51 77.54
C GLU A 255 -34.14 92.20 79.00
N GLU A 256 -33.58 91.13 79.57
CA GLU A 256 -33.74 90.78 80.99
C GLU A 256 -33.02 91.80 81.91
N ALA A 257 -31.87 92.33 81.49
CA ALA A 257 -31.17 93.41 82.19
C ALA A 257 -31.92 94.76 82.12
N VAL A 258 -32.57 95.06 80.99
CA VAL A 258 -33.39 96.27 80.81
C VAL A 258 -34.71 96.17 81.61
N LEU A 259 -35.34 94.99 81.67
CA LEU A 259 -36.54 94.76 82.49
C LEU A 259 -36.26 94.78 84.00
N ALA A 260 -35.05 94.39 84.43
CA ALA A 260 -34.61 94.55 85.81
C ALA A 260 -34.37 96.03 86.18
N ALA A 261 -33.77 96.82 85.28
CA ALA A 261 -33.55 98.25 85.48
C ALA A 261 -34.86 99.08 85.48
N LEU A 262 -35.88 98.65 84.73
CA LEU A 262 -37.21 99.29 84.73
C LEU A 262 -38.05 98.95 85.98
N LYS A 263 -37.76 97.84 86.68
CA LYS A 263 -38.41 97.50 87.95
C LYS A 263 -37.83 98.22 89.17
N GLU A 264 -36.63 98.80 89.08
CA GLU A 264 -36.04 99.60 90.17
C GLU A 264 -36.43 101.09 90.13
N VAL A 265 -37.07 101.59 89.06
CA VAL A 265 -37.43 103.02 88.93
C VAL A 265 -38.89 103.32 89.30
N GLU A 266 -39.79 102.33 89.39
CA GLU A 266 -41.18 102.54 89.84
C GLU A 266 -41.41 102.33 91.35
N HIS A 267 -40.35 102.12 92.14
CA HIS A 267 -40.49 101.94 93.60
C HIS A 267 -40.00 103.09 94.49
N ASP A 268 -39.45 104.17 93.92
CA ASP A 268 -39.03 105.36 94.67
C ASP A 268 -39.40 106.66 93.94
N GLU A 269 -40.66 107.08 94.10
CA GLU A 269 -41.02 108.48 94.35
C GLU A 269 -42.38 108.53 95.07
N LYS A 270 -42.28 108.46 96.39
CA LYS A 270 -43.10 109.24 97.32
C LYS A 270 -42.39 110.57 97.59
#